data_AF-A0A316LTC4-F1
#
_entry.id   AF-A0A316LTC4-F1
#
_cell.length_a   1.000
_cell.length_b   1.000
_cell.length_c   1.000
_cell.angle_alpha   90.00
_cell.angle_beta   90.00
_cell.angle_gamma   90.00
#
_symmetry.space_group_name_H-M   'P 1'
#
loop_
_entity.id
_entity.type
_entity.pdbx_description
1 polymer ?
#
loop_
_entity_poly.entity_id
_entity_poly.type
_entity_poly.pdbx_seq_one_letter_code
_entity_poly.pdbx_strand_id
1 'polypeptide(L)'
;MANSSNRQNHPDNLPESVRIEAERILAVKRAKKEKAGKIRRICLRWLLPAAALVCIGLVLYGTVLDDALAYGRAKRLLEQGSCAAAAERFQALGDYKDSRTLAKEAGFALAVQQYEAGELETARQTLVGLYGFGESDAMIARIDCDMADAAVDAQDYLTALRLYERAGETDGAAEKAGETRLLAYEHAVSLADAGDALGALSLFVAIPEIRDSAVYARALGPSAARVFAAGHQSVLALKAGGGVYATGGNSAGQLTLTGWDGLIDLAAGYRHTVGLKSDGTVLAAGDDTYGQCGVSGWTDIVDVAAAYMHTVGLKSDGTLVAAGDNEFGQCDVAGWTGISAVAAGYMHTVGLKSDGTLVAAGSNDDGQCDVAGWTDIVMVAAGPYHTIGLKSDGTLVATGDNAYGQCEIEEYTDVIAVSTAEKNTLLLKSDGTAYSVGDTSNEQNKLALYTGVIAVLASDTECSVLLKNDGTVSVAGKYIAVPSVAQWQEVGLPPQ
;
A
#
# COMPACT_ATOMS: atom_id res chain seq x y z
N MET A 1 79.31 12.59 55.53
CA MET A 1 80.64 13.06 55.96
C MET A 1 81.18 13.92 54.84
N ALA A 2 81.19 15.21 55.10
CA ALA A 2 82.41 15.89 55.53
C ALA A 2 83.28 16.11 54.28
N ASN A 3 83.13 17.27 53.64
CA ASN A 3 83.76 18.50 54.10
C ASN A 3 85.27 18.34 54.01
N SER A 4 85.87 19.10 53.09
CA SER A 4 86.88 20.09 53.43
C SER A 4 87.94 20.16 52.35
N SER A 5 88.18 21.41 51.94
CA SER A 5 89.46 21.91 51.43
C SER A 5 89.94 21.28 50.11
N ASN A 6 90.65 21.96 49.22
CA ASN A 6 91.48 23.12 49.43
C ASN A 6 91.58 23.86 48.10
N ARG A 7 91.28 25.15 48.19
CA ARG A 7 91.65 26.27 47.34
C ARG A 7 92.63 25.98 46.21
N GLN A 8 92.20 26.29 44.99
CA GLN A 8 92.78 27.25 44.05
C GLN A 8 92.31 26.88 42.63
N ASN A 9 92.05 27.87 41.78
CA ASN A 9 91.51 27.78 40.41
C ASN A 9 89.97 27.96 40.28
N HIS A 10 89.42 28.93 41.00
CA HIS A 10 88.15 29.57 40.64
C HIS A 10 88.44 30.77 39.70
N PRO A 11 87.50 31.17 38.82
CA PRO A 11 87.71 31.93 37.58
C PRO A 11 87.95 33.44 37.79
N ASP A 12 88.51 33.82 38.94
CA ASP A 12 88.93 35.18 39.27
C ASP A 12 90.39 35.48 38.88
N ASN A 13 91.09 34.51 38.28
CA ASN A 13 92.49 34.66 37.89
C ASN A 13 92.75 34.50 36.40
N LEU A 14 91.69 34.59 35.60
CA LEU A 14 91.86 34.92 34.19
C LEU A 14 91.99 36.45 34.11
N PRO A 15 93.07 36.97 33.49
CA PRO A 15 93.26 38.40 33.35
C PRO A 15 92.00 39.04 32.77
N GLU A 16 91.66 40.25 33.23
CA GLU A 16 90.45 41.01 32.86
C GLU A 16 90.12 40.91 31.36
N SER A 17 91.15 40.91 30.52
CA SER A 17 91.08 40.77 29.06
C SER A 17 90.43 39.47 28.58
N VAL A 18 90.66 38.33 29.24
CA VAL A 18 90.14 37.01 28.85
C VAL A 18 88.73 36.78 29.36
N ARG A 19 88.37 37.34 30.52
CA ARG A 19 87.00 37.28 31.06
C ARG A 19 86.05 38.13 30.21
N ILE A 20 86.49 39.32 29.82
CA ILE A 20 85.79 40.20 28.87
C ILE A 20 85.57 39.49 27.53
N GLU A 21 86.58 38.76 27.03
CA GLU A 21 86.47 38.08 25.74
C GLU A 21 85.57 36.83 25.79
N ALA A 22 85.61 36.05 26.88
CA ALA A 22 84.69 34.91 27.07
C ALA A 22 83.23 35.36 27.22
N GLU A 23 82.97 36.44 27.97
CA GLU A 23 81.65 37.05 28.07
C GLU A 23 81.19 37.64 26.73
N ARG A 24 82.08 38.26 25.95
CA ARG A 24 81.81 38.69 24.58
C ARG A 24 81.41 37.52 23.68
N ILE A 25 82.12 36.40 23.72
CA ILE A 25 81.82 35.21 22.91
C ILE A 25 80.46 34.60 23.31
N LEU A 26 80.15 34.52 24.61
CA LEU A 26 78.85 34.05 25.10
C LEU A 26 77.72 35.01 24.76
N ALA A 27 77.94 36.32 24.84
CA ALA A 27 76.99 37.35 24.43
C ALA A 27 76.73 37.29 22.92
N VAL A 28 77.75 37.08 22.10
CA VAL A 28 77.62 36.87 20.65
C VAL A 28 76.84 35.58 20.35
N LYS A 29 77.07 34.49 21.09
CA LYS A 29 76.29 33.24 20.93
C LYS A 29 74.82 33.42 21.33
N ARG A 30 74.54 34.10 22.46
CA ARG A 30 73.16 34.42 22.89
C ARG A 30 72.47 35.35 21.90
N ALA A 31 73.15 36.38 21.42
CA ALA A 31 72.66 37.29 20.40
C ALA A 31 72.35 36.56 19.09
N LYS A 32 73.22 35.64 18.63
CA LYS A 32 72.94 34.81 17.45
C LYS A 32 71.71 33.91 17.65
N LYS A 33 71.54 33.31 18.83
CA LYS A 33 70.39 32.44 19.14
C LYS A 33 69.09 33.24 19.26
N GLU A 34 69.12 34.42 19.86
CA GLU A 34 67.97 35.34 19.94
C GLU A 34 67.60 35.88 18.54
N LYS A 35 68.60 36.24 17.73
CA LYS A 35 68.40 36.68 16.34
C LYS A 35 67.82 35.57 15.48
N ALA A 36 68.31 34.34 15.61
CA ALA A 36 67.74 33.15 14.96
C ALA A 36 66.30 32.87 15.45
N GLY A 37 66.01 33.04 16.74
CA GLY A 37 64.66 32.92 17.29
C GLY A 37 63.70 34.01 16.80
N LYS A 38 64.15 35.26 16.69
CA LYS A 38 63.40 36.38 16.09
C LYS A 38 63.11 36.13 14.61
N ILE A 39 64.11 35.69 13.84
CA ILE A 39 63.94 35.34 12.42
C ILE A 39 62.93 34.19 12.28
N ARG A 40 63.02 33.13 13.09
CA ARG A 40 62.06 32.02 13.07
C ARG A 40 60.62 32.46 13.40
N ARG A 41 60.45 33.38 14.36
CA ARG A 41 59.13 33.98 14.68
C ARG A 41 58.60 34.84 13.54
N ILE A 42 59.46 35.61 12.86
CA ILE A 42 59.07 36.43 11.70
C ILE A 42 58.66 35.52 10.53
N CYS A 43 59.41 34.45 10.26
CA CYS A 43 59.04 33.48 9.23
C CYS A 43 57.72 32.76 9.56
N LEU A 44 57.50 32.31 10.81
CA LEU A 44 56.23 31.69 11.17
C LEU A 44 55.05 32.68 11.11
N ARG A 45 55.27 33.95 11.46
CA ARG A 45 54.21 34.97 11.54
C ARG A 45 53.80 35.53 10.18
N TRP A 46 54.69 35.53 9.19
CA TRP A 46 54.44 36.17 7.90
C TRP A 46 54.63 35.27 6.68
N LEU A 47 55.66 34.40 6.66
CA LEU A 47 55.93 33.54 5.50
C LEU A 47 54.97 32.35 5.40
N LEU A 48 54.56 31.75 6.53
CA LEU A 48 53.54 30.68 6.51
C LEU A 48 52.17 31.15 6.02
N PRO A 49 51.59 32.26 6.53
CA PRO A 49 50.32 32.76 6.00
C PRO A 49 50.43 33.25 4.56
N ALA A 50 51.56 33.85 4.15
CA ALA A 50 51.77 34.22 2.74
C ALA A 50 51.86 32.98 1.82
N ALA A 51 52.58 31.94 2.23
CA ALA A 51 52.62 30.67 1.49
C ALA A 51 51.24 29.99 1.47
N ALA A 52 50.49 30.04 2.57
CA ALA A 52 49.12 29.54 2.62
C ALA A 52 48.20 30.30 1.66
N LEU A 53 48.30 31.63 1.57
CA LEU A 53 47.54 32.45 0.62
C LEU A 53 47.92 32.16 -0.84
N VAL A 54 49.19 31.91 -1.14
CA VAL A 54 49.63 31.49 -2.48
C VAL A 54 49.11 30.10 -2.81
N CYS A 55 49.17 29.15 -1.86
CA CYS A 55 48.59 27.81 -2.05
C CYS A 55 47.07 27.88 -2.23
N ILE A 56 46.37 28.69 -1.42
CA ILE A 56 44.93 28.94 -1.57
C ILE A 56 44.65 29.58 -2.94
N GLY A 57 45.45 30.56 -3.37
CA GLY A 57 45.33 31.19 -4.68
C GLY A 57 45.57 30.23 -5.84
N LEU A 58 46.56 29.34 -5.75
CA LEU A 58 46.83 28.31 -6.76
C LEU A 58 45.75 27.22 -6.78
N VAL A 59 45.21 26.83 -5.61
CA VAL A 59 44.08 25.90 -5.51
C VAL A 59 42.82 26.52 -6.10
N LEU A 60 42.49 27.77 -5.73
CA LEU A 60 41.34 28.50 -6.28
C LEU A 60 41.49 28.75 -7.79
N TYR A 61 42.70 29.06 -8.26
CA TYR A 61 42.97 29.23 -9.68
C TYR A 61 42.84 27.90 -10.42
N GLY A 62 43.33 26.79 -9.84
CA GLY A 62 43.16 25.44 -10.36
C GLY A 62 41.69 25.04 -10.48
N THR A 63 40.89 25.26 -9.43
CA THR A 63 39.45 24.94 -9.45
C THR A 63 38.71 25.77 -10.49
N VAL A 64 39.00 27.07 -10.62
CA VAL A 64 38.36 27.93 -11.63
C VAL A 64 38.74 27.53 -13.07
N LEU A 65 39.97 27.08 -13.28
CA LEU A 65 40.42 26.57 -14.59
C LEU A 65 39.78 25.22 -14.93
N ASP A 66 39.68 24.34 -13.94
CA ASP A 66 39.02 23.03 -14.08
C ASP A 66 37.53 23.23 -14.40
N ASP A 67 36.84 24.14 -13.71
CA ASP A 67 35.43 24.48 -13.98
C ASP A 67 35.25 25.07 -15.39
N ALA A 68 36.15 25.95 -15.83
CA ALA A 68 36.10 26.53 -17.18
C ALA A 68 36.30 25.49 -18.29
N LEU A 69 37.24 24.55 -18.09
CA LEU A 69 37.48 23.44 -19.01
C LEU A 69 36.32 22.45 -19.02
N ALA A 70 35.78 22.11 -17.84
CA ALA A 70 34.62 21.25 -17.68
C ALA A 70 33.39 21.86 -18.38
N TYR A 71 33.15 23.16 -18.22
CA TYR A 71 32.08 23.90 -18.89
C TYR A 71 32.24 23.86 -20.43
N GLY A 72 33.44 24.11 -20.95
CA GLY A 72 33.70 24.05 -22.39
C GLY A 72 33.59 22.64 -22.99
N ARG A 73 33.83 21.59 -22.20
CA ARG A 73 33.58 20.19 -22.59
C ARG A 73 32.09 19.86 -22.56
N ALA A 74 31.37 20.29 -21.52
CA ALA A 74 29.93 20.08 -21.38
C ALA A 74 29.16 20.69 -22.55
N LYS A 75 29.51 21.92 -22.96
CA LYS A 75 28.89 22.56 -24.13
C LYS A 75 29.13 21.80 -25.44
N ARG A 76 30.35 21.30 -25.65
CA ARG A 76 30.65 20.45 -26.82
C ARG A 76 29.87 19.14 -26.82
N LEU A 77 29.67 18.52 -25.66
CA LEU A 77 28.85 17.32 -25.53
C LEU A 77 27.39 17.61 -25.92
N LEU A 78 26.86 18.74 -25.47
CA LEU A 78 25.50 19.18 -25.84
C LEU A 78 25.37 19.42 -27.35
N GLU A 79 26.34 20.12 -27.96
CA GLU A 79 26.39 20.35 -29.41
C GLU A 79 26.52 19.04 -30.22
N GLN A 80 27.11 18.01 -29.63
CA GLN A 80 27.25 16.67 -30.23
C GLN A 80 26.04 15.76 -29.99
N GLY A 81 24.99 16.24 -29.30
CA GLY A 81 23.81 15.45 -28.95
C GLY A 81 24.05 14.44 -27.81
N SER A 82 25.19 14.49 -27.11
CA SER A 82 25.47 13.67 -25.92
C SER A 82 24.81 14.27 -24.67
N CYS A 83 23.48 14.36 -24.69
CA CYS A 83 22.68 15.13 -23.75
C CYS A 83 22.81 14.64 -22.30
N ALA A 84 22.84 13.32 -22.06
CA ALA A 84 23.04 12.76 -20.72
C ALA A 84 24.39 13.16 -20.11
N ALA A 85 25.47 12.97 -20.85
CA ALA A 85 26.82 13.33 -20.41
C ALA A 85 26.98 14.86 -20.25
N ALA A 86 26.29 15.66 -21.07
CA ALA A 86 26.26 17.10 -20.93
C ALA A 86 25.51 17.53 -19.66
N ALA A 87 24.33 16.97 -19.39
CA ALA A 87 23.52 17.29 -18.22
C ALA A 87 24.26 16.97 -16.90
N GLU A 88 24.88 15.79 -16.80
CA GLU A 88 25.67 15.40 -15.63
C GLU A 88 26.84 16.39 -15.40
N ARG A 89 27.55 16.75 -16.46
CA ARG A 89 28.69 17.69 -16.39
C ARG A 89 28.24 19.10 -15.99
N PHE A 90 27.11 19.57 -16.49
CA PHE A 90 26.55 20.86 -16.10
C PHE A 90 26.00 20.86 -14.66
N GLN A 91 25.39 19.76 -14.20
CA GLN A 91 25.00 19.62 -12.80
C GLN A 91 26.22 19.66 -11.86
N ALA A 92 27.30 18.96 -12.20
CA ALA A 92 28.53 18.95 -11.43
C ALA A 92 29.17 20.35 -11.28
N LEU A 93 28.93 21.25 -12.24
CA LEU A 93 29.41 22.63 -12.23
C LEU A 93 28.61 23.58 -11.32
N GLY A 94 27.42 23.16 -10.86
CA GLY A 94 26.60 23.93 -9.93
C GLY A 94 26.31 25.35 -10.42
N ASP A 95 26.71 26.36 -9.62
CA ASP A 95 26.48 27.80 -9.89
C ASP A 95 27.47 28.45 -10.87
N TYR A 96 28.34 27.66 -11.51
CA TYR A 96 29.30 28.20 -12.47
C TYR A 96 28.58 28.67 -13.76
N LYS A 97 28.55 29.99 -13.99
CA LYS A 97 27.89 30.63 -15.16
C LYS A 97 26.40 30.22 -15.27
N ASP A 98 25.96 29.88 -16.47
CA ASP A 98 24.62 29.41 -16.83
C ASP A 98 24.50 27.87 -16.78
N SER A 99 25.43 27.17 -16.10
CA SER A 99 25.45 25.69 -16.05
C SER A 99 24.14 25.11 -15.50
N ARG A 100 23.47 25.75 -14.54
CA ARG A 100 22.15 25.30 -14.07
C ARG A 100 21.09 25.30 -15.18
N THR A 101 21.07 26.35 -16.01
CA THR A 101 20.13 26.46 -17.13
C THR A 101 20.50 25.46 -18.23
N LEU A 102 21.78 25.37 -18.59
CA LEU A 102 22.26 24.41 -19.59
C LEU A 102 22.10 22.95 -19.15
N ALA A 103 22.15 22.66 -17.84
CA ALA A 103 21.81 21.35 -17.31
C ALA A 103 20.33 21.01 -17.57
N LYS A 104 19.44 21.99 -17.39
CA LYS A 104 18.01 21.82 -17.69
C LYS A 104 17.76 21.69 -19.19
N GLU A 105 18.42 22.49 -20.04
CA GLU A 105 18.34 22.36 -21.51
C GLU A 105 18.84 20.99 -21.99
N ALA A 106 19.98 20.54 -21.47
CA ALA A 106 20.53 19.22 -21.78
C ALA A 106 19.61 18.10 -21.28
N GLY A 107 19.01 18.25 -20.10
CA GLY A 107 18.02 17.32 -19.57
C GLY A 107 16.74 17.26 -20.39
N PHE A 108 16.25 18.41 -20.86
CA PHE A 108 15.08 18.47 -21.76
C PHE A 108 15.39 17.80 -23.10
N ALA A 109 16.54 18.10 -23.71
CA ALA A 109 16.97 17.45 -24.95
C ALA A 109 17.17 15.93 -24.78
N LEU A 110 17.67 15.48 -23.64
CA LEU A 110 17.75 14.06 -23.31
C LEU A 110 16.37 13.41 -23.24
N ALA A 111 15.40 14.07 -22.59
CA ALA A 111 14.05 13.56 -22.52
C ALA A 111 13.38 13.46 -23.90
N VAL A 112 13.61 14.42 -24.79
CA VAL A 112 13.16 14.36 -26.19
C VAL A 112 13.78 13.15 -26.91
N GLN A 113 15.08 12.91 -26.73
CA GLN A 113 15.74 11.72 -27.31
C GLN A 113 15.15 10.41 -26.78
N GLN A 114 14.87 10.34 -25.49
CA GLN A 114 14.26 9.15 -24.85
C GLN A 114 12.83 8.94 -25.37
N TYR A 115 12.06 10.00 -25.53
CA TYR A 115 10.72 9.96 -26.10
C TYR A 115 10.74 9.45 -27.54
N GLU A 116 11.62 9.98 -28.40
CA GLU A 116 11.78 9.52 -29.79
C GLU A 116 12.26 8.06 -29.88
N ALA A 117 12.99 7.58 -28.87
CA ALA A 117 13.41 6.18 -28.75
C ALA A 117 12.30 5.23 -28.25
N GLY A 118 11.13 5.77 -27.85
CA GLY A 118 10.03 5.00 -27.26
C GLY A 118 10.22 4.68 -25.77
N GLU A 119 11.22 5.25 -25.11
CA GLU A 119 11.50 5.07 -23.68
C GLU A 119 10.64 6.03 -22.83
N LEU A 120 9.31 5.94 -23.00
CA LEU A 120 8.33 6.91 -22.47
C LEU A 120 8.49 7.16 -20.97
N GLU A 121 8.64 6.11 -20.15
CA GLU A 121 8.76 6.32 -18.70
C GLU A 121 10.09 6.93 -18.27
N THR A 122 11.17 6.61 -18.98
CA THR A 122 12.47 7.23 -18.73
C THR A 122 12.46 8.71 -19.15
N ALA A 123 11.86 9.01 -20.30
CA ALA A 123 11.64 10.39 -20.76
C ALA A 123 10.84 11.20 -19.73
N ARG A 124 9.74 10.63 -19.25
CA ARG A 124 8.87 11.25 -18.24
C ARG A 124 9.61 11.54 -16.94
N GLN A 125 10.34 10.56 -16.40
CA GLN A 125 11.13 10.74 -15.17
C GLN A 125 12.16 11.86 -15.32
N THR A 126 12.82 11.94 -16.47
CA THR A 126 13.76 13.01 -16.78
C THR A 126 13.07 14.38 -16.76
N LEU A 127 11.90 14.52 -17.38
CA LEU A 127 11.15 15.79 -17.45
C LEU A 127 10.62 16.25 -16.08
N VAL A 128 10.14 15.32 -15.25
CA VAL A 128 9.67 15.63 -13.88
C VAL A 128 10.80 16.28 -13.06
N GLY A 129 12.05 15.86 -13.29
CA GLY A 129 13.22 16.46 -12.64
C GLY A 129 13.53 17.91 -13.05
N LEU A 130 12.92 18.43 -14.12
CA LEU A 130 13.20 19.76 -14.66
C LEU A 130 12.35 20.88 -14.04
N TYR A 131 11.24 20.53 -13.38
CA TYR A 131 10.28 21.39 -12.67
C TYR A 131 9.97 22.73 -13.37
N GLY A 132 8.88 22.77 -14.15
CA GLY A 132 8.36 23.98 -14.79
C GLY A 132 9.34 24.65 -15.77
N PHE A 133 10.21 23.84 -16.40
CA PHE A 133 11.21 24.34 -17.32
C PHE A 133 10.75 24.19 -18.76
N GLY A 134 10.57 25.32 -19.44
CA GLY A 134 10.13 25.34 -20.83
C GLY A 134 8.77 24.66 -20.99
N GLU A 135 8.68 23.71 -21.90
CA GLU A 135 7.48 22.91 -22.19
C GLU A 135 7.48 21.56 -21.49
N SER A 136 8.24 21.40 -20.38
CA SER A 136 8.34 20.13 -19.65
C SER A 136 6.99 19.55 -19.27
N ASP A 137 6.07 20.40 -18.80
CA ASP A 137 4.77 19.97 -18.29
C ASP A 137 3.84 19.54 -19.43
N ALA A 138 3.88 20.25 -20.56
CA ALA A 138 3.16 19.87 -21.77
C ALA A 138 3.70 18.55 -22.35
N MET A 139 5.02 18.36 -22.33
CA MET A 139 5.64 17.13 -22.81
C MET A 139 5.37 15.93 -21.88
N ILE A 140 5.33 16.14 -20.55
CA ILE A 140 4.91 15.10 -19.60
C ILE A 140 3.48 14.67 -19.90
N ALA A 141 2.58 15.62 -20.11
CA ALA A 141 1.19 15.29 -20.39
C ALA A 141 1.02 14.59 -21.74
N ARG A 142 1.83 14.96 -22.75
CA ARG A 142 1.90 14.24 -24.02
C ARG A 142 2.33 12.79 -23.84
N ILE A 143 3.39 12.55 -23.09
CA ILE A 143 3.88 11.21 -22.77
C ILE A 143 2.81 10.41 -22.04
N ASP A 144 2.13 11.02 -21.06
CA ASP A 144 1.03 10.38 -20.33
C ASP A 144 -0.12 9.99 -21.28
N CYS A 145 -0.46 10.83 -22.27
CA CYS A 145 -1.45 10.50 -23.30
C CYS A 145 -1.01 9.36 -24.21
N ASP A 146 0.23 9.37 -24.69
CA ASP A 146 0.74 8.31 -25.60
C ASP A 146 0.83 6.96 -24.86
N MET A 147 1.20 6.97 -23.57
CA MET A 147 1.14 5.78 -22.72
C MET A 147 -0.30 5.33 -22.47
N ALA A 148 -1.24 6.27 -22.32
CA ALA A 148 -2.66 5.95 -22.14
C ALA A 148 -3.24 5.31 -23.40
N ASP A 149 -2.94 5.85 -24.59
CA ASP A 149 -3.32 5.27 -25.88
C ASP A 149 -2.82 3.82 -25.98
N ALA A 150 -1.55 3.57 -25.64
CA ALA A 150 -0.99 2.22 -25.62
C ALA A 150 -1.68 1.28 -24.61
N ALA A 151 -2.11 1.80 -23.46
CA ALA A 151 -2.89 1.04 -22.48
C ALA A 151 -4.30 0.71 -22.99
N VAL A 152 -4.96 1.64 -23.71
CA VAL A 152 -6.25 1.37 -24.39
C VAL A 152 -6.09 0.28 -25.43
N ASP A 153 -5.05 0.34 -26.26
CA ASP A 153 -4.75 -0.69 -27.27
C ASP A 153 -4.51 -2.07 -26.64
N ALA A 154 -3.96 -2.11 -25.42
CA ALA A 154 -3.77 -3.30 -24.61
C ALA A 154 -5.01 -3.73 -23.79
N GLN A 155 -6.13 -3.00 -23.90
CA GLN A 155 -7.35 -3.18 -23.10
C GLN A 155 -7.16 -2.99 -21.58
N ASP A 156 -6.09 -2.34 -21.16
CA ASP A 156 -5.87 -1.93 -19.76
C ASP A 156 -6.50 -0.56 -19.51
N TYR A 157 -7.83 -0.54 -19.44
CA TYR A 157 -8.61 0.69 -19.32
C TYR A 157 -8.39 1.41 -17.98
N LEU A 158 -8.10 0.69 -16.90
CA LEU A 158 -7.85 1.32 -15.60
C LEU A 158 -6.55 2.13 -15.63
N THR A 159 -5.48 1.57 -16.20
CA THR A 159 -4.23 2.29 -16.38
C THR A 159 -4.41 3.46 -17.34
N ALA A 160 -5.10 3.26 -18.47
CA ALA A 160 -5.39 4.32 -19.42
C ALA A 160 -6.13 5.51 -18.79
N LEU A 161 -7.20 5.26 -18.02
CA LEU A 161 -7.98 6.32 -17.36
C LEU A 161 -7.12 7.12 -16.36
N ARG A 162 -6.31 6.46 -15.54
CA ARG A 162 -5.40 7.14 -14.61
C ARG A 162 -4.37 8.01 -15.34
N LEU A 163 -3.86 7.53 -16.48
CA LEU A 163 -2.90 8.27 -17.29
C LEU A 163 -3.55 9.51 -17.94
N TYR A 164 -4.76 9.39 -18.48
CA TYR A 164 -5.49 10.55 -19.00
C TYR A 164 -5.85 11.57 -17.93
N GLU A 165 -6.30 11.13 -16.75
CA GLU A 165 -6.58 12.02 -15.62
C GLU A 165 -5.31 12.76 -15.17
N ARG A 166 -4.16 12.07 -15.18
CA ARG A 166 -2.86 12.65 -14.87
C ARG A 166 -2.40 13.68 -15.91
N ALA A 167 -2.74 13.48 -17.19
CA ALA A 167 -2.46 14.43 -18.26
C ALA A 167 -3.33 15.71 -18.20
N GLY A 168 -4.45 15.67 -17.45
CA GLY A 168 -5.32 16.82 -17.22
C GLY A 168 -6.07 17.29 -18.46
N GLU A 169 -6.19 18.61 -18.66
CA GLU A 169 -6.95 19.19 -19.79
C GLU A 169 -6.13 19.37 -21.08
N THR A 170 -4.88 18.89 -21.09
CA THR A 170 -4.00 19.06 -22.26
C THR A 170 -4.28 18.00 -23.33
N ASP A 171 -4.03 18.32 -24.60
CA ASP A 171 -4.04 17.37 -25.73
C ASP A 171 -5.31 16.55 -25.95
N GLY A 172 -6.48 17.05 -25.53
CA GLY A 172 -7.74 16.33 -25.69
C GLY A 172 -7.85 15.10 -24.77
N ALA A 173 -6.99 14.99 -23.75
CA ALA A 173 -7.00 13.89 -22.79
C ALA A 173 -8.35 13.69 -22.12
N ALA A 174 -9.09 14.77 -21.84
CA ALA A 174 -10.44 14.69 -21.28
C ALA A 174 -11.45 14.03 -22.23
N GLU A 175 -11.36 14.32 -23.53
CA GLU A 175 -12.21 13.71 -24.57
C GLU A 175 -11.88 12.23 -24.71
N LYS A 176 -10.58 11.90 -24.84
CA LYS A 176 -10.08 10.52 -24.89
C LYS A 176 -10.42 9.73 -23.62
N ALA A 177 -10.37 10.34 -22.45
CA ALA A 177 -10.81 9.72 -21.20
C ALA A 177 -12.30 9.39 -21.27
N GLY A 178 -13.13 10.30 -21.79
CA GLY A 178 -14.56 10.05 -22.02
C GLY A 178 -14.82 8.86 -22.95
N GLU A 179 -14.10 8.77 -24.05
CA GLU A 179 -14.17 7.62 -24.98
C GLU A 179 -13.69 6.33 -24.30
N THR A 180 -12.58 6.39 -23.57
CA THR A 180 -12.01 5.26 -22.83
C THR A 180 -12.98 4.73 -21.76
N ARG A 181 -13.72 5.62 -21.08
CA ARG A 181 -14.76 5.22 -20.12
C ARG A 181 -15.89 4.43 -20.79
N LEU A 182 -16.27 4.77 -22.02
CA LEU A 182 -17.28 4.01 -22.78
C LEU A 182 -16.74 2.63 -23.20
N LEU A 183 -15.49 2.56 -23.64
CA LEU A 183 -14.84 1.27 -23.96
C LEU A 183 -14.72 0.38 -22.71
N ALA A 184 -14.33 0.98 -21.58
CA ALA A 184 -14.27 0.30 -20.28
C ALA A 184 -15.65 -0.25 -19.87
N TYR A 185 -16.72 0.52 -20.08
CA TYR A 185 -18.09 0.08 -19.82
C TYR A 185 -18.47 -1.13 -20.67
N GLU A 186 -18.23 -1.08 -21.99
CA GLU A 186 -18.55 -2.18 -22.90
C GLU A 186 -17.75 -3.44 -22.55
N HIS A 187 -16.49 -3.28 -22.18
CA HIS A 187 -15.66 -4.38 -21.70
C HIS A 187 -16.17 -4.95 -20.36
N ALA A 188 -16.57 -4.10 -19.41
CA ALA A 188 -17.13 -4.52 -18.13
C ALA A 188 -18.42 -5.33 -18.29
N VAL A 189 -19.30 -4.92 -19.21
CA VAL A 189 -20.51 -5.70 -19.56
C VAL A 189 -20.12 -7.05 -20.15
N SER A 190 -19.14 -7.11 -21.05
CA SER A 190 -18.66 -8.38 -21.60
C SER A 190 -18.07 -9.30 -20.53
N LEU A 191 -17.37 -8.76 -19.53
CA LEU A 191 -16.84 -9.54 -18.39
C LEU A 191 -17.99 -10.07 -17.52
N ALA A 192 -19.00 -9.24 -17.25
CA ALA A 192 -20.18 -9.64 -16.49
C ALA A 192 -20.97 -10.76 -17.19
N ASP A 193 -21.18 -10.65 -18.52
CA ASP A 193 -21.83 -11.68 -19.34
C ASP A 193 -21.02 -12.99 -19.39
N ALA A 194 -19.70 -12.90 -19.26
CA ALA A 194 -18.81 -14.05 -19.16
C ALA A 194 -18.75 -14.67 -17.75
N GLY A 195 -19.37 -14.03 -16.75
CA GLY A 195 -19.37 -14.47 -15.35
C GLY A 195 -18.15 -14.01 -14.54
N ASP A 196 -17.31 -13.12 -15.07
CA ASP A 196 -16.21 -12.50 -14.32
C ASP A 196 -16.70 -11.29 -13.53
N ALA A 197 -17.34 -11.57 -12.40
CA ALA A 197 -17.90 -10.54 -11.53
C ALA A 197 -16.83 -9.56 -10.99
N LEU A 198 -15.61 -10.05 -10.72
CA LEU A 198 -14.55 -9.24 -10.11
C LEU A 198 -13.89 -8.32 -11.13
N GLY A 199 -13.61 -8.82 -12.34
CA GLY A 199 -13.12 -8.00 -13.45
C GLY A 199 -14.14 -6.96 -13.87
N ALA A 200 -15.42 -7.34 -14.01
CA ALA A 200 -16.49 -6.40 -14.34
C ALA A 200 -16.66 -5.32 -13.25
N LEU A 201 -16.71 -5.71 -11.98
CA LEU A 201 -16.83 -4.77 -10.86
C LEU A 201 -15.66 -3.79 -10.80
N SER A 202 -14.43 -4.26 -11.08
CA SER A 202 -13.23 -3.42 -11.09
C SER A 202 -13.31 -2.25 -12.06
N LEU A 203 -13.96 -2.47 -13.21
CA LEU A 203 -14.21 -1.43 -14.19
C LEU A 203 -15.42 -0.57 -13.80
N PHE A 204 -16.57 -1.17 -13.47
CA PHE A 204 -17.78 -0.39 -13.14
C PHE A 204 -17.58 0.59 -11.98
N VAL A 205 -16.83 0.19 -10.96
CA VAL A 205 -16.45 1.04 -9.82
C VAL A 205 -15.54 2.20 -10.23
N ALA A 206 -14.74 2.05 -11.28
CA ALA A 206 -13.87 3.11 -11.78
C ALA A 206 -14.59 4.14 -12.65
N ILE A 207 -15.81 3.82 -13.11
CA ILE A 207 -16.64 4.67 -13.98
C ILE A 207 -18.09 4.76 -13.49
N PRO A 208 -18.34 5.11 -12.22
CA PRO A 208 -19.67 5.09 -11.62
C PRO A 208 -20.65 6.06 -12.31
N GLU A 209 -20.12 7.14 -12.91
CA GLU A 209 -20.89 8.17 -13.62
C GLU A 209 -21.41 7.73 -15.00
N ILE A 210 -20.94 6.59 -15.52
CA ILE A 210 -21.26 6.13 -16.87
C ILE A 210 -22.47 5.20 -16.86
N ARG A 211 -23.54 5.62 -17.54
CA ARG A 211 -24.74 4.80 -17.80
C ARG A 211 -25.22 4.14 -16.49
N ASP A 212 -25.36 2.81 -16.51
CA ASP A 212 -25.85 2.00 -15.40
C ASP A 212 -24.71 1.33 -14.62
N SER A 213 -23.46 1.81 -14.71
CA SER A 213 -22.30 1.22 -14.03
C SER A 213 -22.55 0.98 -12.54
N ALA A 214 -23.12 1.97 -11.84
CA ALA A 214 -23.44 1.84 -10.42
C ALA A 214 -24.47 0.72 -10.14
N VAL A 215 -25.40 0.49 -11.06
CA VAL A 215 -26.41 -0.59 -10.95
C VAL A 215 -25.75 -1.95 -11.14
N TYR A 216 -24.86 -2.09 -12.13
CA TYR A 216 -24.09 -3.32 -12.33
C TYR A 216 -23.17 -3.61 -11.14
N ALA A 217 -22.46 -2.59 -10.63
CA ALA A 217 -21.61 -2.72 -9.46
C ALA A 217 -22.40 -3.24 -8.25
N ARG A 218 -23.63 -2.75 -8.06
CA ARG A 218 -24.54 -3.22 -7.00
C ARG A 218 -24.97 -4.67 -7.16
N ALA A 219 -25.22 -5.11 -8.38
CA ALA A 219 -25.59 -6.50 -8.64
C ALA A 219 -24.41 -7.48 -8.44
N LEU A 220 -23.18 -7.05 -8.73
CA LEU A 220 -21.98 -7.89 -8.70
C LEU A 220 -21.26 -7.90 -7.34
N GLY A 221 -21.43 -6.85 -6.53
CA GLY A 221 -20.79 -6.69 -5.22
C GLY A 221 -20.88 -7.93 -4.31
N PRO A 222 -22.06 -8.56 -4.14
CA PRO A 222 -22.17 -9.76 -3.31
C PRO A 222 -21.33 -10.94 -3.77
N SER A 223 -21.22 -11.15 -5.08
CA SER A 223 -20.38 -12.23 -5.62
C SER A 223 -18.89 -11.93 -5.45
N ALA A 224 -18.49 -10.67 -5.61
CA ALA A 224 -17.09 -10.25 -5.44
C ALA A 224 -16.59 -10.35 -3.99
N ALA A 225 -17.48 -10.19 -3.00
CA ALA A 225 -17.13 -10.27 -1.58
C ALA A 225 -16.67 -11.68 -1.13
N ARG A 226 -17.11 -12.75 -1.81
CA ARG A 226 -16.83 -14.15 -1.45
C ARG A 226 -15.39 -14.61 -1.71
N VAL A 227 -14.56 -13.77 -2.33
CA VAL A 227 -13.17 -14.12 -2.69
C VAL A 227 -12.26 -14.24 -1.46
N PHE A 228 -12.71 -13.72 -0.32
CA PHE A 228 -11.93 -13.67 0.89
C PHE A 228 -12.75 -14.03 2.11
N ALA A 229 -12.05 -14.44 3.17
CA ALA A 229 -12.64 -14.68 4.47
C ALA A 229 -11.72 -14.15 5.58
N ALA A 230 -12.30 -13.61 6.64
CA ALA A 230 -11.57 -13.10 7.79
C ALA A 230 -12.16 -13.70 9.08
N GLY A 231 -11.29 -14.26 9.92
CA GLY A 231 -11.63 -14.87 11.20
C GLY A 231 -10.76 -14.32 12.32
N HIS A 232 -10.71 -15.01 13.47
CA HIS A 232 -9.90 -14.54 14.60
C HIS A 232 -8.42 -14.56 14.31
N GLN A 233 -7.86 -13.36 14.13
CA GLN A 233 -6.47 -13.14 13.76
C GLN A 233 -6.08 -13.87 12.47
N SER A 234 -7.02 -14.17 11.58
CA SER A 234 -6.76 -14.88 10.32
C SER A 234 -7.40 -14.15 9.15
N VAL A 235 -6.67 -14.13 8.02
CA VAL A 235 -7.18 -13.64 6.74
C VAL A 235 -6.85 -14.67 5.69
N LEU A 236 -7.83 -15.00 4.86
CA LEU A 236 -7.74 -15.96 3.78
C LEU A 236 -8.20 -15.34 2.46
N ALA A 237 -7.58 -15.75 1.37
CA ALA A 237 -7.93 -15.37 0.01
C ALA A 237 -7.93 -16.61 -0.89
N LEU A 238 -8.95 -16.72 -1.73
CA LEU A 238 -9.03 -17.75 -2.75
C LEU A 238 -8.17 -17.36 -3.97
N LYS A 239 -7.36 -18.28 -4.47
CA LYS A 239 -6.54 -18.09 -5.68
C LYS A 239 -7.31 -18.53 -6.93
N ALA A 240 -7.05 -17.91 -8.08
CA ALA A 240 -7.45 -18.47 -9.38
C ALA A 240 -6.89 -19.90 -9.53
N GLY A 241 -7.76 -20.91 -9.46
CA GLY A 241 -7.38 -22.33 -9.41
C GLY A 241 -7.78 -23.06 -8.12
N GLY A 242 -8.38 -22.37 -7.16
CA GLY A 242 -9.00 -22.97 -5.97
C GLY A 242 -8.03 -23.36 -4.85
N GLY A 243 -6.80 -22.85 -4.89
CA GLY A 243 -5.89 -22.88 -3.75
C GLY A 243 -6.16 -21.72 -2.80
N VAL A 244 -5.59 -21.79 -1.59
CA VAL A 244 -5.80 -20.76 -0.55
C VAL A 244 -4.50 -20.06 -0.21
N TYR A 245 -4.55 -18.73 -0.14
CA TYR A 245 -3.57 -17.94 0.60
C TYR A 245 -4.11 -17.68 2.00
N ALA A 246 -3.30 -17.91 3.04
CA ALA A 246 -3.71 -17.67 4.42
C ALA A 246 -2.57 -17.05 5.24
N THR A 247 -2.90 -16.10 6.11
CA THR A 247 -1.95 -15.48 7.05
C THR A 247 -2.61 -15.25 8.40
N GLY A 248 -1.79 -15.15 9.44
CA GLY A 248 -2.23 -14.83 10.80
C GLY A 248 -2.04 -15.96 11.82
N GLY A 249 -2.87 -15.95 12.86
CA GLY A 249 -2.82 -16.89 13.97
C GLY A 249 -3.21 -18.31 13.57
N ASN A 250 -2.39 -19.29 13.96
CA ASN A 250 -2.63 -20.72 13.71
C ASN A 250 -2.60 -21.57 14.99
N SER A 251 -3.00 -21.00 16.13
CA SER A 251 -2.89 -21.68 17.43
C SER A 251 -3.79 -22.92 17.57
N ALA A 252 -4.85 -23.02 16.76
CA ALA A 252 -5.78 -24.15 16.72
C ALA A 252 -5.62 -25.01 15.46
N GLY A 253 -4.68 -24.69 14.58
CA GLY A 253 -4.55 -25.35 13.27
C GLY A 253 -5.50 -24.79 12.20
N GLN A 254 -6.16 -23.65 12.44
CA GLN A 254 -7.13 -23.04 11.51
C GLN A 254 -6.54 -22.63 10.15
N LEU A 255 -5.22 -22.50 10.05
CA LEU A 255 -4.50 -22.21 8.80
C LEU A 255 -3.69 -23.42 8.31
N THR A 256 -3.89 -24.62 8.88
CA THR A 256 -3.26 -25.86 8.41
C THR A 256 -4.08 -26.45 7.26
N LEU A 257 -3.99 -25.80 6.10
CA LEU A 257 -4.82 -26.06 4.90
C LEU A 257 -4.11 -26.94 3.86
N THR A 258 -3.18 -27.80 4.29
CA THR A 258 -2.41 -28.65 3.38
C THR A 258 -3.33 -29.58 2.59
N GLY A 259 -3.22 -29.55 1.26
CA GLY A 259 -4.05 -30.37 0.37
C GLY A 259 -5.44 -29.80 0.10
N TRP A 260 -5.71 -28.55 0.49
CA TRP A 260 -6.88 -27.83 0.05
C TRP A 260 -6.65 -27.32 -1.38
N ASP A 261 -7.41 -27.88 -2.32
CA ASP A 261 -7.41 -27.58 -3.73
C ASP A 261 -8.83 -27.57 -4.30
N GLY A 262 -9.02 -26.91 -5.44
CA GLY A 262 -10.31 -26.86 -6.15
C GLY A 262 -11.43 -26.21 -5.35
N LEU A 263 -11.09 -25.34 -4.39
CA LEU A 263 -12.07 -24.58 -3.63
C LEU A 263 -12.71 -23.49 -4.51
N ILE A 264 -13.98 -23.23 -4.25
CA ILE A 264 -14.76 -22.16 -4.88
C ILE A 264 -15.23 -21.11 -3.88
N ASP A 265 -15.16 -21.42 -2.58
CA ASP A 265 -15.54 -20.49 -1.51
C ASP A 265 -14.82 -20.81 -0.19
N LEU A 266 -14.76 -19.82 0.70
CA LEU A 266 -14.10 -19.88 2.00
C LEU A 266 -14.95 -19.18 3.06
N ALA A 267 -15.01 -19.78 4.25
CA ALA A 267 -15.50 -19.10 5.44
C ALA A 267 -14.48 -19.23 6.58
N ALA A 268 -14.27 -18.14 7.31
CA ALA A 268 -13.31 -18.06 8.40
C ALA A 268 -14.06 -17.80 9.69
N GLY A 269 -14.10 -18.80 10.55
CA GLY A 269 -14.61 -18.65 11.90
C GLY A 269 -13.54 -18.09 12.85
N TYR A 270 -13.83 -18.12 14.15
CA TYR A 270 -12.89 -17.64 15.16
C TYR A 270 -11.64 -18.53 15.19
N ARG A 271 -11.81 -19.83 15.42
CA ARG A 271 -10.67 -20.76 15.52
C ARG A 271 -10.72 -21.92 14.55
N HIS A 272 -11.51 -21.80 13.50
CA HIS A 272 -11.59 -22.77 12.42
C HIS A 272 -11.82 -22.08 11.08
N THR A 273 -11.48 -22.78 10.00
CA THR A 273 -11.66 -22.35 8.62
C THR A 273 -12.42 -23.44 7.89
N VAL A 274 -13.29 -23.03 6.97
CA VAL A 274 -14.13 -23.89 6.15
C VAL A 274 -13.88 -23.57 4.69
N GLY A 275 -13.76 -24.60 3.85
CA GLY A 275 -13.57 -24.46 2.41
C GLY A 275 -14.58 -25.29 1.66
N LEU A 276 -15.22 -24.68 0.65
CA LEU A 276 -16.20 -25.33 -0.22
C LEU A 276 -15.55 -25.73 -1.54
N LYS A 277 -15.74 -26.97 -1.98
CA LYS A 277 -15.32 -27.46 -3.30
C LYS A 277 -16.45 -27.36 -4.33
N SER A 278 -16.05 -27.29 -5.60
CA SER A 278 -16.98 -27.27 -6.75
C SER A 278 -17.86 -28.52 -6.88
N ASP A 279 -17.49 -29.64 -6.26
CA ASP A 279 -18.30 -30.86 -6.21
C ASP A 279 -19.33 -30.87 -5.07
N GLY A 280 -19.43 -29.77 -4.32
CA GLY A 280 -20.37 -29.61 -3.21
C GLY A 280 -19.93 -30.25 -1.90
N THR A 281 -18.67 -30.72 -1.80
CA THR A 281 -18.07 -31.20 -0.54
C THR A 281 -17.41 -30.05 0.23
N VAL A 282 -17.29 -30.23 1.55
CA VAL A 282 -16.77 -29.21 2.46
C VAL A 282 -15.59 -29.75 3.25
N LEU A 283 -14.55 -28.94 3.38
CA LEU A 283 -13.39 -29.17 4.24
C LEU A 283 -13.44 -28.21 5.43
N ALA A 284 -12.97 -28.66 6.60
CA ALA A 284 -12.80 -27.81 7.76
C ALA A 284 -11.46 -28.11 8.45
N ALA A 285 -10.83 -27.08 9.02
CA ALA A 285 -9.58 -27.18 9.76
C ALA A 285 -9.59 -26.20 10.93
N GLY A 286 -9.06 -26.61 12.08
CA GLY A 286 -8.94 -25.77 13.28
C GLY A 286 -9.47 -26.44 14.53
N ASP A 287 -9.97 -25.61 15.44
CA ASP A 287 -10.63 -26.05 16.67
C ASP A 287 -11.90 -26.84 16.35
N ASP A 288 -12.05 -27.97 17.01
CA ASP A 288 -13.19 -28.88 16.88
C ASP A 288 -13.76 -29.27 18.26
N THR A 289 -13.49 -28.46 19.29
CA THR A 289 -13.93 -28.74 20.67
C THR A 289 -15.44 -28.95 20.79
N TYR A 290 -16.24 -28.32 19.92
CA TYR A 290 -17.70 -28.39 19.89
C TYR A 290 -18.23 -29.14 18.66
N GLY A 291 -17.36 -29.74 17.83
CA GLY A 291 -17.75 -30.41 16.59
C GLY A 291 -17.96 -29.47 15.41
N GLN A 292 -17.47 -28.23 15.46
CA GLN A 292 -17.64 -27.23 14.40
C GLN A 292 -16.92 -27.58 13.09
N CYS A 293 -15.96 -28.52 13.11
CA CYS A 293 -15.33 -29.09 11.92
C CYS A 293 -16.03 -30.36 11.40
N GLY A 294 -17.19 -30.73 11.98
CA GLY A 294 -17.98 -31.92 11.66
C GLY A 294 -18.72 -31.88 10.31
N VAL A 295 -18.03 -31.51 9.22
CA VAL A 295 -18.61 -31.24 7.89
C VAL A 295 -18.42 -32.36 6.86
N SER A 296 -17.68 -33.42 7.20
CA SER A 296 -17.21 -34.44 6.24
C SER A 296 -18.31 -35.26 5.55
N GLY A 297 -19.53 -35.29 6.11
CA GLY A 297 -20.70 -35.95 5.52
C GLY A 297 -21.57 -35.04 4.67
N TRP A 298 -21.23 -33.75 4.54
CA TRP A 298 -22.03 -32.79 3.81
C TRP A 298 -21.83 -32.95 2.30
N THR A 299 -22.93 -32.80 1.57
CA THR A 299 -23.02 -32.96 0.12
C THR A 299 -23.98 -31.91 -0.43
N ASP A 300 -23.86 -31.64 -1.73
CA ASP A 300 -24.68 -30.68 -2.46
C ASP A 300 -24.61 -29.24 -1.90
N ILE A 301 -23.51 -28.89 -1.24
CA ILE A 301 -23.30 -27.56 -0.65
C ILE A 301 -22.94 -26.54 -1.74
N VAL A 302 -23.50 -25.33 -1.64
CA VAL A 302 -23.30 -24.21 -2.58
C VAL A 302 -22.83 -22.92 -1.90
N ASP A 303 -22.93 -22.86 -0.57
CA ASP A 303 -22.46 -21.73 0.24
C ASP A 303 -22.13 -22.20 1.66
N VAL A 304 -21.18 -21.53 2.31
CA VAL A 304 -20.71 -21.87 3.66
C VAL A 304 -20.55 -20.62 4.51
N ALA A 305 -20.91 -20.72 5.79
CA ALA A 305 -20.65 -19.70 6.79
C ALA A 305 -20.02 -20.33 8.04
N ALA A 306 -19.09 -19.61 8.66
CA ALA A 306 -18.37 -20.05 9.84
C ALA A 306 -18.19 -18.88 10.80
N ALA A 307 -18.39 -19.12 12.10
CA ALA A 307 -18.27 -18.07 13.11
C ALA A 307 -17.53 -18.58 14.35
N TYR A 308 -18.02 -18.31 15.57
CA TYR A 308 -17.26 -18.62 16.79
C TYR A 308 -17.06 -20.11 17.00
N MET A 309 -18.17 -20.86 17.12
CA MET A 309 -18.18 -22.26 17.51
C MET A 309 -19.12 -23.13 16.66
N HIS A 310 -19.55 -22.66 15.49
CA HIS A 310 -20.37 -23.44 14.57
C HIS A 310 -20.09 -23.09 13.11
N THR A 311 -20.42 -24.05 12.25
CA THR A 311 -20.36 -23.99 10.79
C THR A 311 -21.75 -24.26 10.23
N VAL A 312 -22.11 -23.56 9.16
CA VAL A 312 -23.37 -23.73 8.45
C VAL A 312 -23.09 -23.93 6.96
N GLY A 313 -23.79 -24.86 6.33
CA GLY A 313 -23.73 -25.13 4.90
C GLY A 313 -25.11 -24.98 4.27
N LEU A 314 -25.19 -24.20 3.20
CA LEU A 314 -26.37 -24.08 2.34
C LEU A 314 -26.31 -25.14 1.24
N LYS A 315 -27.39 -25.90 1.08
CA LYS A 315 -27.53 -26.88 0.00
C LYS A 315 -28.14 -26.26 -1.25
N SER A 316 -27.85 -26.86 -2.39
CA SER A 316 -28.39 -26.47 -3.71
C SER A 316 -29.92 -26.53 -3.80
N ASP A 317 -30.60 -27.28 -2.92
CA ASP A 317 -32.06 -27.34 -2.81
C ASP A 317 -32.67 -26.22 -1.93
N GLY A 318 -31.83 -25.32 -1.40
CA GLY A 318 -32.24 -24.21 -0.55
C GLY A 318 -32.51 -24.58 0.92
N THR A 319 -32.05 -25.75 1.37
CA THR A 319 -32.05 -26.17 2.79
C THR A 319 -30.67 -26.01 3.43
N LEU A 320 -30.57 -26.09 4.76
CA LEU A 320 -29.30 -25.92 5.48
C LEU A 320 -28.94 -27.14 6.33
N VAL A 321 -27.63 -27.28 6.56
CA VAL A 321 -27.03 -28.15 7.56
C VAL A 321 -26.12 -27.32 8.46
N ALA A 322 -25.98 -27.70 9.73
CA ALA A 322 -25.10 -27.03 10.68
C ALA A 322 -24.38 -28.05 11.56
N ALA A 323 -23.19 -27.68 12.02
CA ALA A 323 -22.36 -28.46 12.94
C ALA A 323 -21.64 -27.54 13.92
N GLY A 324 -21.44 -28.01 15.15
CA GLY A 324 -20.80 -27.25 16.22
C GLY A 324 -21.69 -27.07 17.43
N ASP A 325 -21.40 -26.01 18.19
CA ASP A 325 -22.16 -25.64 19.37
C ASP A 325 -23.61 -25.27 19.03
N ASN A 326 -24.52 -25.68 19.91
CA ASN A 326 -25.96 -25.41 19.76
C ASN A 326 -26.61 -25.01 21.10
N GLU A 327 -25.85 -24.42 22.03
CA GLU A 327 -26.38 -24.05 23.35
C GLU A 327 -27.56 -23.08 23.27
N PHE A 328 -27.60 -22.23 22.24
CA PHE A 328 -28.64 -21.22 22.02
C PHE A 328 -29.56 -21.53 20.83
N GLY A 329 -29.44 -22.72 20.22
CA GLY A 329 -30.21 -23.07 19.02
C GLY A 329 -29.64 -22.50 17.71
N GLN A 330 -28.39 -22.03 17.68
CA GLN A 330 -27.76 -21.45 16.49
C GLN A 330 -27.57 -22.45 15.32
N CYS A 331 -27.66 -23.75 15.59
CA CYS A 331 -27.66 -24.83 14.60
C CYS A 331 -29.09 -25.33 14.26
N ASP A 332 -30.17 -24.74 14.79
CA ASP A 332 -31.56 -25.18 14.56
C ASP A 332 -32.11 -24.73 13.19
N VAL A 333 -31.40 -25.07 12.12
CA VAL A 333 -31.65 -24.61 10.74
C VAL A 333 -32.33 -25.64 9.85
N ALA A 334 -32.48 -26.89 10.30
CA ALA A 334 -32.93 -28.02 9.47
C ALA A 334 -34.35 -27.87 8.88
N GLY A 335 -35.19 -27.00 9.46
CA GLY A 335 -36.54 -26.71 8.96
C GLY A 335 -36.61 -25.56 7.93
N TRP A 336 -35.49 -24.90 7.65
CA TRP A 336 -35.45 -23.75 6.75
C TRP A 336 -35.47 -24.21 5.29
N THR A 337 -36.17 -23.46 4.44
CA THR A 337 -36.34 -23.75 3.01
C THR A 337 -36.34 -22.46 2.21
N GLY A 338 -35.98 -22.56 0.93
CA GLY A 338 -35.95 -21.43 0.00
C GLY A 338 -34.83 -20.43 0.28
N ILE A 339 -33.76 -20.87 0.95
CA ILE A 339 -32.62 -20.06 1.35
C ILE A 339 -31.66 -19.92 0.17
N SER A 340 -31.15 -18.71 -0.05
CA SER A 340 -30.25 -18.35 -1.15
C SER A 340 -28.88 -17.87 -0.67
N ALA A 341 -28.73 -17.46 0.59
CA ALA A 341 -27.44 -17.15 1.21
C ALA A 341 -27.51 -17.35 2.73
N VAL A 342 -26.36 -17.56 3.36
CA VAL A 342 -26.24 -17.77 4.80
C VAL A 342 -25.14 -16.92 5.42
N ALA A 343 -25.37 -16.41 6.62
CA ALA A 343 -24.36 -15.74 7.44
C ALA A 343 -24.41 -16.28 8.87
N ALA A 344 -23.26 -16.28 9.55
CA ALA A 344 -23.12 -16.78 10.92
C ALA A 344 -22.43 -15.73 11.80
N GLY A 345 -23.05 -15.38 12.92
CA GLY A 345 -22.46 -14.61 14.01
C GLY A 345 -21.99 -15.52 15.13
N TYR A 346 -21.55 -15.00 16.29
CA TYR A 346 -20.93 -15.86 17.31
C TYR A 346 -21.85 -16.96 17.84
N MET A 347 -23.11 -16.61 18.10
CA MET A 347 -24.12 -17.50 18.69
C MET A 347 -25.44 -17.43 17.93
N HIS A 348 -25.44 -17.00 16.67
CA HIS A 348 -26.64 -16.96 15.85
C HIS A 348 -26.32 -17.23 14.38
N THR A 349 -27.30 -17.76 13.66
CA THR A 349 -27.27 -17.98 12.21
C THR A 349 -28.40 -17.18 11.58
N VAL A 350 -28.13 -16.61 10.40
CA VAL A 350 -29.11 -15.87 9.61
C VAL A 350 -29.16 -16.45 8.19
N GLY A 351 -30.37 -16.75 7.72
CA GLY A 351 -30.63 -17.23 6.38
C GLY A 351 -31.40 -16.21 5.56
N LEU A 352 -30.84 -15.81 4.41
CA LEU A 352 -31.52 -14.99 3.41
C LEU A 352 -32.33 -15.89 2.48
N LYS A 353 -33.63 -15.63 2.36
CA LYS A 353 -34.49 -16.33 1.40
C LYS A 353 -34.44 -15.67 0.02
N SER A 354 -34.72 -16.50 -0.98
CA SER A 354 -34.84 -16.09 -2.39
C SER A 354 -35.92 -15.04 -2.67
N ASP A 355 -36.88 -14.84 -1.75
CA ASP A 355 -37.89 -13.78 -1.83
C ASP A 355 -37.44 -12.45 -1.19
N GLY A 356 -36.19 -12.36 -0.73
CA GLY A 356 -35.62 -11.16 -0.10
C GLY A 356 -35.98 -10.98 1.38
N THR A 357 -36.59 -11.99 2.02
CA THR A 357 -36.87 -12.00 3.47
C THR A 357 -35.86 -12.85 4.25
N LEU A 358 -35.78 -12.68 5.57
CA LEU A 358 -34.80 -13.37 6.42
C LEU A 358 -35.44 -14.28 7.47
N VAL A 359 -34.66 -15.26 7.91
CA VAL A 359 -34.90 -16.06 9.12
C VAL A 359 -33.62 -16.09 9.96
N ALA A 360 -33.75 -16.18 11.27
CA ALA A 360 -32.61 -16.27 12.18
C ALA A 360 -32.90 -17.28 13.31
N ALA A 361 -31.84 -17.89 13.83
CA ALA A 361 -31.88 -18.79 14.99
C ALA A 361 -30.61 -18.62 15.83
N GLY A 362 -30.71 -18.85 17.14
CA GLY A 362 -29.63 -18.68 18.09
C GLY A 362 -29.97 -17.69 19.20
N SER A 363 -28.92 -17.15 19.83
CA SER A 363 -29.03 -16.13 20.86
C SER A 363 -29.67 -14.86 20.30
N ASN A 364 -30.54 -14.24 21.08
CA ASN A 364 -31.21 -12.98 20.75
C ASN A 364 -31.21 -11.99 21.93
N ASP A 365 -30.25 -12.11 22.85
CA ASP A 365 -30.19 -11.26 24.05
C ASP A 365 -29.98 -9.77 23.70
N ASP A 366 -29.37 -9.47 22.55
CA ASP A 366 -29.12 -8.12 22.04
C ASP A 366 -30.08 -7.74 20.89
N GLY A 367 -30.98 -8.63 20.48
CA GLY A 367 -31.85 -8.44 19.31
C GLY A 367 -31.21 -8.83 17.96
N GLN A 368 -30.07 -9.54 17.95
CA GLN A 368 -29.33 -9.92 16.74
C GLN A 368 -30.11 -10.83 15.77
N CYS A 369 -31.18 -11.48 16.26
CA CYS A 369 -32.10 -12.29 15.47
C CYS A 369 -33.41 -11.56 15.09
N ASP A 370 -33.58 -10.27 15.43
CA ASP A 370 -34.80 -9.48 15.15
C ASP A 370 -34.90 -9.03 13.68
N VAL A 371 -34.77 -9.98 12.75
CA VAL A 371 -34.80 -9.78 11.29
C VAL A 371 -36.21 -9.92 10.70
N ALA A 372 -37.20 -10.21 11.55
CA ALA A 372 -38.57 -10.41 11.14
C ALA A 372 -39.15 -9.12 10.53
N GLY A 373 -39.65 -9.22 9.29
CA GLY A 373 -40.23 -8.09 8.57
C GLY A 373 -39.26 -7.34 7.65
N TRP A 374 -37.99 -7.74 7.60
CA TRP A 374 -37.07 -7.25 6.57
C TRP A 374 -37.47 -7.80 5.20
N THR A 375 -37.43 -6.94 4.18
CA THR A 375 -37.75 -7.26 2.79
C THR A 375 -36.71 -6.67 1.85
N ASP A 376 -36.71 -7.16 0.61
CA ASP A 376 -35.86 -6.66 -0.48
C ASP A 376 -34.35 -6.80 -0.19
N ILE A 377 -33.97 -7.75 0.68
CA ILE A 377 -32.58 -8.00 1.05
C ILE A 377 -31.90 -8.84 -0.03
N VAL A 378 -30.68 -8.44 -0.41
CA VAL A 378 -29.84 -9.11 -1.41
C VAL A 378 -28.53 -9.63 -0.83
N MET A 379 -28.12 -9.15 0.33
CA MET A 379 -26.96 -9.64 1.07
C MET A 379 -27.21 -9.49 2.58
N VAL A 380 -26.68 -10.44 3.35
CA VAL A 380 -26.67 -10.40 4.81
C VAL A 380 -25.26 -10.58 5.33
N ALA A 381 -24.90 -9.84 6.37
CA ALA A 381 -23.68 -10.03 7.13
C ALA A 381 -24.03 -10.14 8.62
N ALA A 382 -23.45 -11.13 9.30
CA ALA A 382 -23.66 -11.38 10.72
C ALA A 382 -22.35 -11.15 11.47
N GLY A 383 -22.33 -10.11 12.30
CA GLY A 383 -21.25 -9.86 13.25
C GLY A 383 -21.39 -10.73 14.50
N PRO A 384 -20.50 -10.59 15.49
CA PRO A 384 -20.60 -11.35 16.73
C PRO A 384 -21.98 -11.24 17.41
N TYR A 385 -22.52 -10.03 17.50
CA TYR A 385 -23.75 -9.70 18.23
C TYR A 385 -24.71 -8.79 17.46
N HIS A 386 -24.54 -8.63 16.14
CA HIS A 386 -25.42 -7.82 15.31
C HIS A 386 -25.56 -8.40 13.90
N THR A 387 -26.63 -8.04 13.21
CA THR A 387 -26.94 -8.47 11.84
C THR A 387 -27.19 -7.25 10.97
N ILE A 388 -26.58 -7.21 9.78
CA ILE A 388 -26.76 -6.18 8.76
C ILE A 388 -27.40 -6.80 7.52
N GLY A 389 -28.46 -6.17 7.01
CA GLY A 389 -29.09 -6.52 5.74
C GLY A 389 -28.87 -5.41 4.71
N LEU A 390 -28.34 -5.77 3.53
CA LEU A 390 -28.24 -4.89 2.38
C LEU A 390 -29.44 -5.09 1.46
N LYS A 391 -30.16 -4.00 1.20
CA LYS A 391 -31.32 -3.98 0.30
C LYS A 391 -30.91 -3.81 -1.16
N SER A 392 -31.76 -4.29 -2.07
CA SER A 392 -31.56 -4.15 -3.52
C SER A 392 -31.45 -2.70 -4.01
N ASP A 393 -32.01 -1.75 -3.26
CA ASP A 393 -31.94 -0.32 -3.55
C ASP A 393 -30.62 0.34 -3.08
N GLY A 394 -29.72 -0.42 -2.43
CA GLY A 394 -28.44 0.06 -1.91
C GLY A 394 -28.54 0.73 -0.53
N THR A 395 -29.70 0.66 0.14
CA THR A 395 -29.86 1.05 1.55
C THR A 395 -29.64 -0.15 2.48
N LEU A 396 -29.54 0.12 3.77
CA LEU A 396 -29.19 -0.87 4.77
C LEU A 396 -30.20 -0.92 5.92
N VAL A 397 -30.29 -2.06 6.58
CA VAL A 397 -31.02 -2.29 7.85
C VAL A 397 -30.13 -3.06 8.82
N ALA A 398 -30.30 -2.81 10.11
CA ALA A 398 -29.48 -3.43 11.16
C ALA A 398 -30.31 -3.78 12.39
N THR A 399 -29.86 -4.81 13.12
CA THR A 399 -30.38 -5.16 14.44
C THR A 399 -29.28 -5.80 15.29
N GLY A 400 -29.45 -5.83 16.61
CA GLY A 400 -28.48 -6.36 17.57
C GLY A 400 -27.73 -5.29 18.35
N ASP A 401 -26.57 -5.67 18.89
CA ASP A 401 -25.72 -4.77 19.68
C ASP A 401 -25.34 -3.51 18.89
N ASN A 402 -25.48 -2.37 19.56
CA ASN A 402 -25.11 -1.06 19.05
C ASN A 402 -24.32 -0.23 20.07
N ALA A 403 -23.65 -0.88 21.03
CA ALA A 403 -22.89 -0.19 22.07
C ALA A 403 -21.80 0.77 21.54
N TYR A 404 -21.33 0.56 20.31
CA TYR A 404 -20.30 1.36 19.64
C TYR A 404 -20.80 2.11 18.40
N GLY A 405 -22.11 2.06 18.10
CA GLY A 405 -22.68 2.69 16.90
C GLY A 405 -22.57 1.84 15.63
N GLN A 406 -22.20 0.56 15.72
CA GLN A 406 -22.02 -0.33 14.57
C GLN A 406 -23.29 -0.58 13.73
N CYS A 407 -24.47 -0.26 14.28
CA CYS A 407 -25.76 -0.30 13.61
C CYS A 407 -26.25 1.08 13.13
N GLU A 408 -25.46 2.17 13.30
CA GLU A 408 -25.78 3.53 12.82
C GLU A 408 -25.49 3.69 11.31
N ILE A 409 -26.22 2.91 10.52
CA ILE A 409 -25.95 2.66 9.09
C ILE A 409 -27.01 3.24 8.14
N GLU A 410 -28.09 3.81 8.66
CA GLU A 410 -29.26 4.25 7.87
C GLU A 410 -28.97 5.42 6.93
N GLU A 411 -27.93 6.22 7.19
CA GLU A 411 -27.55 7.35 6.35
C GLU A 411 -26.78 6.93 5.07
N TYR A 412 -26.28 5.70 5.03
CA TYR A 412 -25.49 5.20 3.90
C TYR A 412 -26.40 4.67 2.79
N THR A 413 -26.09 5.10 1.58
CA THR A 413 -26.80 4.77 0.33
C THR A 413 -25.80 4.29 -0.71
N ASP A 414 -26.30 3.67 -1.78
CA ASP A 414 -25.50 3.13 -2.88
C ASP A 414 -24.48 2.08 -2.43
N VAL A 415 -24.81 1.33 -1.38
CA VAL A 415 -23.97 0.25 -0.86
C VAL A 415 -24.12 -0.99 -1.75
N ILE A 416 -23.01 -1.67 -1.99
CA ILE A 416 -22.91 -2.86 -2.85
C ILE A 416 -22.37 -4.10 -2.13
N ALA A 417 -21.68 -3.91 -1.02
CA ALA A 417 -21.23 -5.00 -0.14
C ALA A 417 -21.09 -4.51 1.30
N VAL A 418 -21.31 -5.44 2.25
CA VAL A 418 -21.15 -5.22 3.68
C VAL A 418 -20.37 -6.35 4.33
N SER A 419 -19.59 -6.03 5.36
CA SER A 419 -18.91 -7.00 6.21
C SER A 419 -18.91 -6.50 7.65
N THR A 420 -18.94 -7.41 8.62
CA THR A 420 -19.10 -7.09 10.04
C THR A 420 -17.92 -7.61 10.87
N ALA A 421 -17.49 -6.82 11.85
CA ALA A 421 -16.54 -7.18 12.91
C ALA A 421 -17.21 -7.07 14.28
N GLU A 422 -16.48 -7.25 15.39
CA GLU A 422 -17.06 -7.19 16.73
C GLU A 422 -17.76 -5.86 17.03
N LYS A 423 -17.11 -4.74 16.69
CA LYS A 423 -17.59 -3.39 17.04
C LYS A 423 -17.79 -2.48 15.84
N ASN A 424 -17.63 -3.01 14.63
CA ASN A 424 -17.57 -2.23 13.39
C ASN A 424 -18.31 -2.93 12.26
N THR A 425 -18.93 -2.13 11.39
CA THR A 425 -19.54 -2.53 10.12
C THR A 425 -18.79 -1.84 8.98
N LEU A 426 -18.25 -2.61 8.04
CA LEU A 426 -17.63 -2.10 6.82
C LEU A 426 -18.63 -2.09 5.68
N LEU A 427 -18.65 -0.97 4.94
CA LEU A 427 -19.54 -0.73 3.82
C LEU A 427 -18.70 -0.44 2.57
N LEU A 428 -19.07 -1.02 1.43
CA LEU A 428 -18.55 -0.68 0.11
C LEU A 428 -19.63 -0.02 -0.72
N LYS A 429 -19.37 1.16 -1.27
CA LYS A 429 -20.28 1.86 -2.19
C LYS A 429 -19.98 1.55 -3.65
N SER A 430 -20.96 1.81 -4.52
CA SER A 430 -20.86 1.57 -5.97
C SER A 430 -19.82 2.44 -6.69
N ASP A 431 -19.35 3.50 -6.05
CA ASP A 431 -18.24 4.36 -6.53
C ASP A 431 -16.86 3.87 -6.02
N GLY A 432 -16.81 2.72 -5.35
CA GLY A 432 -15.58 2.15 -4.80
C GLY A 432 -15.07 2.83 -3.55
N THR A 433 -15.89 3.66 -2.90
CA THR A 433 -15.57 4.20 -1.58
C THR A 433 -15.94 3.21 -0.49
N ALA A 434 -15.04 3.02 0.48
CA ALA A 434 -15.26 2.16 1.64
C ALA A 434 -15.41 2.98 2.93
N TYR A 435 -16.36 2.59 3.78
CA TYR A 435 -16.64 3.21 5.08
C TYR A 435 -16.57 2.18 6.20
N SER A 436 -16.25 2.65 7.41
CA SER A 436 -16.35 1.86 8.64
C SER A 436 -17.25 2.61 9.62
N VAL A 437 -18.24 1.92 10.15
CA VAL A 437 -19.27 2.44 11.08
C VAL A 437 -19.13 1.70 12.40
N GLY A 438 -19.06 2.41 13.52
CA GLY A 438 -18.85 1.81 14.86
C GLY A 438 -17.73 2.48 15.66
N ASP A 439 -16.97 1.69 16.42
CA ASP A 439 -15.90 2.15 17.31
C ASP A 439 -14.79 2.93 16.58
N THR A 440 -14.75 4.25 16.77
CA THR A 440 -13.75 5.16 16.20
C THR A 440 -12.42 5.23 16.95
N SER A 441 -12.28 4.49 18.06
CA SER A 441 -11.06 4.52 18.87
C SER A 441 -9.93 3.64 18.34
N ASN A 442 -10.24 2.73 17.40
CA ASN A 442 -9.29 1.84 16.76
C ASN A 442 -8.75 2.42 15.42
N GLU A 443 -7.62 1.91 14.92
CA GLU A 443 -7.10 2.31 13.61
C GLU A 443 -7.95 1.79 12.43
N GLN A 444 -8.94 0.94 12.72
CA GLN A 444 -9.89 0.40 11.76
C GLN A 444 -10.78 1.49 11.15
N ASN A 445 -11.07 2.56 11.91
CA ASN A 445 -11.82 3.73 11.41
C ASN A 445 -10.91 4.81 10.77
N LYS A 446 -9.58 4.60 10.72
CA LYS A 446 -8.67 5.44 9.93
C LYS A 446 -8.61 4.99 8.46
N LEU A 447 -9.74 4.59 7.88
CA LEU A 447 -9.84 4.43 6.44
C LEU A 447 -9.88 5.85 5.85
N ALA A 448 -8.71 6.42 5.55
CA ALA A 448 -8.65 7.55 4.62
C ALA A 448 -9.38 7.12 3.35
N LEU A 449 -10.34 7.91 2.86
CA LEU A 449 -11.19 7.64 1.67
C LEU A 449 -10.47 6.74 0.66
N TYR A 450 -10.65 5.43 0.79
CA TYR A 450 -10.08 4.48 -0.14
C TYR A 450 -11.02 4.48 -1.33
N THR A 451 -10.52 4.91 -2.48
CA THR A 451 -11.23 4.87 -3.76
C THR A 451 -10.79 3.65 -4.56
N GLY A 452 -11.66 3.18 -5.45
CA GLY A 452 -11.39 2.00 -6.26
C GLY A 452 -11.37 0.68 -5.49
N VAL A 453 -12.08 0.60 -4.35
CA VAL A 453 -12.26 -0.66 -3.61
C VAL A 453 -13.31 -1.53 -4.31
N ILE A 454 -13.06 -2.84 -4.39
CA ILE A 454 -13.93 -3.82 -5.06
C ILE A 454 -14.39 -4.95 -4.13
N ALA A 455 -13.76 -5.10 -2.96
CA ALA A 455 -14.23 -5.97 -1.88
C ALA A 455 -13.78 -5.45 -0.52
N VAL A 456 -14.61 -5.67 0.50
CA VAL A 456 -14.36 -5.28 1.90
C VAL A 456 -14.55 -6.48 2.81
N LEU A 457 -13.67 -6.62 3.81
CA LEU A 457 -13.75 -7.68 4.81
C LEU A 457 -13.37 -7.11 6.16
N ALA A 458 -14.13 -7.51 7.16
CA ALA A 458 -13.89 -7.15 8.54
C ALA A 458 -13.59 -8.43 9.34
N SER A 459 -12.58 -8.38 10.19
CA SER A 459 -12.28 -9.43 11.16
C SER A 459 -12.65 -8.96 12.57
N ASP A 460 -13.00 -9.91 13.42
CA ASP A 460 -13.30 -9.73 14.84
C ASP A 460 -12.19 -9.01 15.65
N THR A 461 -10.92 -9.11 15.28
CA THR A 461 -9.78 -8.45 15.96
C THR A 461 -9.49 -7.03 15.48
N GLU A 462 -10.52 -6.29 15.10
CA GLU A 462 -10.40 -4.91 14.62
C GLU A 462 -9.57 -4.78 13.33
N CYS A 463 -9.53 -5.82 12.49
CA CYS A 463 -8.85 -5.80 11.20
C CYS A 463 -9.85 -5.55 10.06
N SER A 464 -9.48 -4.71 9.11
CA SER A 464 -10.21 -4.49 7.85
C SER A 464 -9.28 -4.74 6.68
N VAL A 465 -9.77 -5.47 5.70
CA VAL A 465 -9.06 -5.79 4.47
C VAL A 465 -9.87 -5.25 3.31
N LEU A 466 -9.22 -4.49 2.45
CA LEU A 466 -9.81 -3.87 1.26
C LEU A 466 -9.05 -4.36 0.03
N LEU A 467 -9.75 -4.97 -0.92
CA LEU A 467 -9.19 -5.24 -2.25
C LEU A 467 -9.48 -4.05 -3.15
N LYS A 468 -8.47 -3.57 -3.87
CA LYS A 468 -8.59 -2.48 -4.83
C LYS A 468 -8.63 -3.01 -6.27
N ASN A 469 -9.17 -2.19 -7.17
CA ASN A 469 -9.27 -2.48 -8.61
C ASN A 469 -7.92 -2.58 -9.33
N ASP A 470 -6.83 -2.14 -8.71
CA ASP A 470 -5.45 -2.39 -9.17
C ASP A 470 -4.88 -3.75 -8.70
N GLY A 471 -5.71 -4.57 -8.04
CA GLY A 471 -5.32 -5.85 -7.46
C GLY A 471 -4.53 -5.74 -6.15
N THR A 472 -4.33 -4.53 -5.63
CA THR A 472 -3.64 -4.35 -4.35
C THR A 472 -4.58 -4.55 -3.17
N VAL A 473 -4.03 -5.06 -2.06
CA VAL A 473 -4.75 -5.26 -0.81
C VAL A 473 -4.27 -4.26 0.22
N SER A 474 -5.20 -3.49 0.79
CA SER A 474 -4.95 -2.59 1.92
C SER A 474 -5.50 -3.23 3.19
N VAL A 475 -4.70 -3.20 4.26
CA VAL A 475 -5.10 -3.74 5.56
C VAL A 475 -4.98 -2.64 6.61
N ALA A 476 -6.03 -2.45 7.39
CA ALA A 476 -6.06 -1.52 8.53
C ALA A 476 -6.44 -2.30 9.79
N GLY A 477 -5.81 -2.00 10.93
CA GLY A 477 -6.12 -2.65 12.20
C GLY A 477 -4.93 -3.23 12.96
N LYS A 478 -5.21 -3.85 14.09
CA LYS A 478 -4.21 -4.32 15.05
C LYS A 478 -3.98 -5.83 14.89
N TYR A 479 -2.71 -6.27 14.95
CA TYR A 479 -2.29 -7.67 15.13
C TYR A 479 -2.26 -8.65 13.94
N ILE A 480 -2.40 -8.22 12.68
CA ILE A 480 -2.09 -9.10 11.54
C ILE A 480 -0.79 -8.63 10.87
N ALA A 481 0.23 -9.50 10.84
CA ALA A 481 1.40 -9.28 10.01
C ALA A 481 0.97 -9.37 8.54
N VAL A 482 0.85 -8.20 7.89
CA VAL A 482 0.44 -8.12 6.49
C VAL A 482 1.59 -8.68 5.62
N PRO A 483 1.30 -9.60 4.69
CA PRO A 483 2.27 -10.02 3.68
C PRO A 483 2.71 -8.83 2.83
N SER A 484 3.93 -8.86 2.30
CA SER A 484 4.36 -7.79 1.38
C SER A 484 3.49 -7.77 0.11
N VAL A 485 3.35 -6.62 -0.53
CA VAL A 485 2.58 -6.42 -1.78
C VAL A 485 2.93 -7.47 -2.86
N ALA A 486 4.19 -7.94 -2.89
CA ALA A 486 4.65 -8.98 -3.82
C ALA A 486 4.05 -10.37 -3.56
N GLN A 487 3.67 -10.70 -2.31
CA GLN A 487 3.02 -11.98 -1.97
C GLN A 487 1.54 -11.98 -2.32
N TRP A 488 0.92 -10.79 -2.42
CA TRP A 488 -0.46 -10.61 -2.86
C TRP A 488 -0.62 -10.66 -4.38
N GLN A 489 0.42 -10.31 -5.15
CA GLN A 489 0.41 -10.46 -6.61
C GLN A 489 0.33 -11.93 -7.09
N GLU A 490 0.62 -12.91 -6.22
CA GLU A 490 0.40 -14.35 -6.48
C GLU A 490 -1.05 -14.81 -6.19
N VAL A 491 -1.88 -13.95 -5.57
CA VAL A 491 -3.33 -14.14 -5.55
C VAL A 491 -3.79 -13.72 -6.94
N GLY A 492 -3.67 -14.64 -7.89
CA GLY A 492 -4.14 -14.44 -9.24
C GLY A 492 -5.61 -14.03 -9.18
N LEU A 493 -5.87 -12.75 -9.45
CA LEU A 493 -6.97 -12.39 -10.32
C LEU A 493 -6.82 -13.22 -11.60
N PRO A 494 -7.92 -13.64 -12.25
CA PRO A 494 -7.83 -14.40 -13.50
C PRO A 494 -6.79 -13.73 -14.42
N PRO A 495 -5.91 -14.53 -15.04
CA PRO A 495 -4.79 -14.01 -15.81
C PRO A 495 -5.30 -13.05 -16.89
N GLN A 496 -4.61 -11.91 -16.99
CA GLN A 496 -4.69 -10.97 -18.11
C GLN A 496 -4.74 -11.69 -19.46
#